data_AF-A0A957GNX3-F1
#
_entry.id   AF-A0A957GNX3-F1
#
_cell.length_a   1.000
_cell.length_b   1.000
_cell.length_c   1.000
_cell.angle_alpha   90.00
_cell.angle_beta   90.00
_cell.angle_gamma   90.00
#
_symmetry.space_group_name_H-M   'P 1'
#
loop_
_entity.id
_entity.type
_entity.pdbx_description
1 polymer ?
#
loop_
_entity_poly.entity_id
_entity_poly.type
_entity_poly.pdbx_seq_one_letter_code
_entity_poly.pdbx_strand_id
1 'polypeptide(L)'
;MSSSLLQQLTAATSDAEREAIVLEMSLSGLSVEMKTAVYAAAIPHTFNALLLDALLGDDSDDLYEQLVTLSFVQQVRGKGYAIHNRTRQQLLQTLWRDNPDQFRVWSAADAAYAAAKASHGDAPHWEAEAIYHQLVSEPDKGLAGLQALATRWANYEHHSYDEIERAVGLADEQIAAGRLGGTAADWTRLWQAKLALLYNQPDRAAAPLATIGAADNADPLLAAELAQTRGDWLWQQGEQTAAAASWQAAYAAYQALP
;
A
#
# COMPACT_ATOMS: atom_id res chain seq x y z
N MET A 1 23.30 -25.13 -19.79
CA MET A 1 22.67 -24.03 -19.03
C MET A 1 23.06 -24.00 -17.54
N SER A 2 23.31 -25.14 -16.88
CA SER A 2 23.66 -25.22 -15.44
C SER A 2 24.95 -24.47 -15.01
N SER A 3 25.98 -24.40 -15.87
CA SER A 3 27.24 -23.71 -15.53
C SER A 3 27.11 -22.19 -15.48
N SER A 4 26.21 -21.60 -16.26
CA SER A 4 25.97 -20.15 -16.27
C SER A 4 25.22 -19.69 -15.03
N LEU A 5 24.26 -20.50 -14.57
CA LEU A 5 23.48 -20.23 -13.36
C LEU A 5 24.37 -20.25 -12.12
N LEU A 6 25.13 -21.33 -11.93
CA LEU A 6 26.02 -21.44 -10.79
C LEU A 6 27.00 -20.27 -10.76
N GLN A 7 27.52 -19.86 -11.92
CA GLN A 7 28.41 -18.71 -12.03
C GLN A 7 27.72 -17.40 -11.59
N GLN A 8 26.49 -17.12 -12.05
CA GLN A 8 25.73 -15.94 -11.64
C GLN A 8 25.41 -15.95 -10.13
N LEU A 9 24.97 -17.09 -9.58
CA LEU A 9 24.68 -17.23 -8.15
C LEU A 9 25.93 -17.09 -7.27
N THR A 10 27.08 -17.59 -7.72
CA THR A 10 28.36 -17.43 -7.01
C THR A 10 28.91 -16.01 -7.11
N ALA A 11 28.57 -15.27 -8.17
CA ALA A 11 28.97 -13.87 -8.35
C ALA A 11 28.07 -12.89 -7.58
N ALA A 12 26.85 -13.30 -7.25
CA ALA A 12 25.92 -12.51 -6.45
C ALA A 12 26.49 -12.23 -5.05
N THR A 13 26.57 -10.95 -4.73
CA THR A 13 27.14 -10.37 -3.50
C THR A 13 26.12 -10.25 -2.38
N SER A 14 24.82 -10.39 -2.70
CA SER A 14 23.73 -10.34 -1.73
C SER A 14 22.68 -11.43 -1.97
N ASP A 15 21.89 -11.73 -0.94
CA ASP A 15 20.76 -12.66 -1.07
C ASP A 15 19.67 -12.10 -1.99
N ALA A 16 19.53 -10.78 -2.08
CA ALA A 16 18.60 -10.12 -3.01
C ALA A 16 18.99 -10.39 -4.46
N GLU A 17 20.29 -10.30 -4.79
CA GLU A 17 20.79 -10.63 -6.13
C GLU A 17 20.59 -12.11 -6.47
N ARG A 18 20.83 -13.02 -5.51
CA ARG A 18 20.63 -14.47 -5.72
C ARG A 18 19.18 -14.81 -6.03
N GLU A 19 18.26 -14.28 -5.24
CA GLU A 19 16.83 -14.49 -5.47
C GLU A 19 16.37 -13.88 -6.78
N ALA A 20 16.92 -12.73 -7.16
CA ALA A 20 16.59 -12.11 -8.43
C ALA A 20 16.95 -13.00 -9.62
N ILE A 21 18.12 -13.64 -9.57
CA ILE A 21 18.57 -14.63 -10.55
C ILE A 21 17.64 -15.84 -10.56
N VAL A 22 17.26 -16.37 -9.39
CA VAL A 22 16.36 -17.54 -9.28
C VAL A 22 14.97 -17.22 -9.85
N LEU A 23 14.44 -16.04 -9.56
CA LEU A 23 13.15 -15.59 -10.10
C LEU A 23 13.22 -15.44 -11.62
N GLU A 24 14.25 -14.75 -12.14
CA GLU A 24 14.43 -14.56 -13.58
C GLU A 24 14.49 -15.90 -14.31
N MET A 25 15.21 -16.88 -13.76
CA MET A 25 15.24 -18.22 -14.29
C MET A 25 13.88 -18.92 -14.25
N SER A 26 13.19 -18.85 -13.12
CA SER A 26 11.86 -19.44 -12.96
C SER A 26 10.88 -18.88 -13.98
N LEU A 27 10.97 -17.57 -14.25
CA LEU A 27 10.18 -16.91 -15.28
C LEU A 27 10.65 -17.27 -16.69
N SER A 28 11.95 -17.46 -16.94
CA SER A 28 12.50 -17.64 -18.29
C SER A 28 11.90 -18.85 -19.05
N GLY A 29 11.54 -19.91 -18.32
CA GLY A 29 10.93 -21.12 -18.87
C GLY A 29 9.43 -21.02 -19.11
N LEU A 30 8.77 -19.93 -18.70
CA LEU A 30 7.34 -19.73 -18.85
C LEU A 30 6.98 -19.13 -20.22
N SER A 31 5.78 -19.46 -20.72
CA SER A 31 5.19 -18.80 -21.89
C SER A 31 4.95 -17.31 -21.61
N VAL A 32 4.68 -16.54 -22.66
CA VAL A 32 4.41 -15.10 -22.52
C VAL A 32 3.15 -14.88 -21.67
N GLU A 33 2.11 -15.66 -21.92
CA GLU A 33 0.82 -15.63 -21.22
C GLU A 33 1.00 -15.94 -19.73
N MET A 34 1.80 -16.97 -19.43
CA MET A 34 2.08 -17.34 -18.04
C MET A 34 2.93 -16.30 -17.32
N LYS A 35 3.90 -15.65 -17.99
CA LYS A 35 4.61 -14.49 -17.40
C LYS A 35 3.64 -13.36 -17.08
N THR A 36 2.73 -13.04 -18.00
CA THR A 36 1.68 -12.03 -17.79
C THR A 36 0.81 -12.37 -16.59
N ALA A 37 0.33 -13.62 -16.48
CA ALA A 37 -0.46 -14.07 -15.34
C ALA A 37 0.32 -14.00 -14.01
N VAL A 38 1.62 -14.30 -13.99
CA VAL A 38 2.47 -14.14 -12.80
C VAL A 38 2.55 -12.67 -12.37
N TYR A 39 2.76 -11.74 -13.31
CA TYR A 39 2.80 -10.31 -12.98
C TYR A 39 1.42 -9.78 -12.55
N ALA A 40 0.34 -10.18 -13.21
CA ALA A 40 -1.01 -9.81 -12.83
C ALA A 40 -1.34 -10.32 -11.41
N ALA A 41 -1.05 -11.58 -11.10
CA ALA A 41 -1.27 -12.16 -9.79
C ALA A 41 -0.38 -11.57 -8.67
N ALA A 42 0.69 -10.85 -9.02
CA ALA A 42 1.51 -10.12 -8.07
C ALA A 42 0.85 -8.80 -7.60
N ILE A 43 -0.10 -8.25 -8.36
CA ILE A 43 -0.78 -6.99 -8.05
C ILE A 43 -1.52 -7.09 -6.71
N PRO A 44 -2.52 -7.97 -6.55
CA PRO A 44 -3.19 -8.16 -5.27
C PRO A 44 -2.27 -8.74 -4.20
N HIS A 45 -2.61 -8.51 -2.93
CA HIS A 45 -1.99 -9.26 -1.83
C HIS A 45 -2.43 -10.74 -1.80
N THR A 46 -3.65 -11.03 -2.27
CA THR A 46 -4.17 -12.39 -2.45
C THR A 46 -5.05 -12.48 -3.68
N PHE A 47 -4.97 -13.56 -4.43
CA PHE A 47 -5.76 -13.79 -5.64
C PHE A 47 -6.51 -15.13 -5.63
N ASN A 48 -7.54 -15.19 -6.47
CA ASN A 48 -8.28 -16.39 -6.85
C ASN A 48 -8.53 -16.33 -8.38
N ALA A 49 -9.13 -17.37 -8.96
CA ALA A 49 -9.42 -17.43 -10.39
C ALA A 49 -10.22 -16.20 -10.87
N LEU A 50 -11.32 -15.86 -10.19
CA LEU A 50 -12.17 -14.72 -10.56
C LEU A 50 -11.46 -13.37 -10.55
N LEU A 51 -10.51 -13.17 -9.62
CA LEU A 51 -9.70 -11.96 -9.61
C LEU A 51 -8.68 -11.98 -10.75
N LEU A 52 -8.07 -13.13 -11.03
CA LEU A 52 -7.14 -13.25 -12.15
C LEU A 52 -7.83 -12.96 -13.49
N ASP A 53 -9.06 -13.46 -13.70
CA ASP A 53 -9.90 -13.13 -14.85
C ASP A 53 -10.15 -11.63 -14.94
N ALA A 54 -10.48 -10.99 -13.82
CA ALA A 54 -10.73 -9.55 -13.77
C ALA A 54 -9.49 -8.72 -14.13
N LEU A 55 -8.28 -9.22 -13.84
CA LEU A 55 -7.03 -8.54 -14.18
C LEU A 55 -6.60 -8.79 -15.63
N LEU A 56 -6.78 -10.00 -16.14
CA LEU A 56 -6.36 -10.39 -17.49
C LEU A 56 -7.39 -10.00 -18.55
N GLY A 57 -8.67 -9.87 -18.18
CA GLY A 57 -9.77 -9.52 -19.07
C GLY A 57 -10.33 -10.70 -19.88
N ASP A 58 -9.85 -11.92 -19.64
CA ASP A 58 -10.19 -13.16 -20.33
C ASP A 58 -10.40 -14.30 -19.32
N ASP A 59 -10.97 -15.42 -19.78
CA ASP A 59 -11.03 -16.67 -19.00
C ASP A 59 -9.62 -17.22 -18.79
N SER A 60 -9.19 -17.27 -17.52
CA SER A 60 -7.82 -17.60 -17.12
C SER A 60 -7.69 -18.94 -16.40
N ASP A 61 -8.69 -19.83 -16.47
CA ASP A 61 -8.70 -21.11 -15.74
C ASP A 61 -7.40 -21.93 -15.91
N ASP A 62 -6.97 -22.18 -17.16
CA ASP A 62 -5.72 -22.93 -17.44
C ASP A 62 -4.46 -22.24 -16.90
N LEU A 63 -4.44 -20.89 -16.89
CA LEU A 63 -3.34 -20.10 -16.36
C LEU A 63 -3.35 -20.12 -14.83
N TYR A 64 -4.52 -20.05 -14.20
CA TYR A 64 -4.69 -20.12 -12.76
C TYR A 64 -4.26 -21.49 -12.23
N GLU A 65 -4.69 -22.58 -12.87
CA GLU A 65 -4.28 -23.94 -12.49
C GLU A 65 -2.76 -24.12 -12.56
N GLN A 66 -2.11 -23.58 -13.59
CA GLN A 66 -0.64 -23.61 -13.69
C GLN A 66 0.01 -22.70 -12.65
N LEU A 67 -0.50 -21.48 -12.45
CA LEU A 67 0.03 -20.49 -11.53
C LEU A 67 0.13 -21.01 -10.10
N VAL A 68 -0.91 -21.70 -9.61
CA VAL A 68 -0.93 -22.21 -8.22
C VAL A 68 0.04 -23.36 -7.97
N THR A 69 0.64 -23.93 -9.02
CA THR A 69 1.70 -24.95 -8.90
C THR A 69 3.11 -24.36 -8.79
N LEU A 70 3.27 -23.06 -9.05
CA LEU A 70 4.57 -22.42 -8.99
C LEU A 70 5.09 -22.39 -7.55
N SER A 71 6.38 -22.71 -7.37
CA SER A 71 7.00 -22.84 -6.05
C SER A 71 6.98 -21.57 -5.18
N PHE A 72 6.78 -20.40 -5.80
CA PHE A 72 6.68 -19.13 -5.11
C PHE A 72 5.24 -18.66 -4.86
N VAL A 73 4.25 -19.51 -5.14
CA VAL A 73 2.84 -19.28 -4.85
C VAL A 73 2.46 -20.12 -3.64
N GLN A 74 1.81 -19.49 -2.66
CA GLN A 74 1.39 -20.11 -1.42
C GLN A 74 -0.13 -20.01 -1.23
N GLN A 75 -0.74 -21.03 -0.65
CA GLN A 75 -2.14 -20.98 -0.27
C GLN A 75 -2.31 -20.11 0.99
N VAL A 76 -3.30 -19.21 0.95
CA VAL A 76 -3.70 -18.39 2.08
C VAL A 76 -5.07 -18.86 2.56
N ARG A 77 -5.11 -19.43 3.77
CA ARG A 77 -6.31 -20.07 4.32
C ARG A 77 -7.51 -19.11 4.30
N GLY A 78 -8.55 -19.49 3.57
CA GLY A 78 -9.80 -18.73 3.46
C GLY A 78 -9.73 -17.48 2.55
N LYS A 79 -8.59 -17.22 1.89
CA LYS A 79 -8.40 -16.03 1.04
C LYS A 79 -7.92 -16.32 -0.39
N GLY A 80 -7.56 -17.58 -0.70
CA GLY A 80 -7.08 -17.99 -2.02
C GLY A 80 -5.58 -18.28 -2.00
N TYR A 81 -4.83 -17.66 -2.91
CA TYR A 81 -3.39 -17.80 -3.04
C TYR A 81 -2.70 -16.45 -2.98
N ALA A 82 -1.39 -16.44 -2.70
CA ALA A 82 -0.55 -15.26 -2.75
C ALA A 82 0.81 -15.62 -3.31
N ILE A 83 1.46 -14.68 -3.99
CA ILE A 83 2.88 -14.79 -4.30
C ILE A 83 3.67 -14.47 -3.02
N HIS A 84 4.72 -15.24 -2.71
CA HIS A 84 5.59 -14.95 -1.56
C HIS A 84 6.04 -13.49 -1.59
N ASN A 85 5.94 -12.81 -0.44
CA ASN A 85 6.07 -11.35 -0.36
C ASN A 85 7.35 -10.80 -1.04
N ARG A 86 8.48 -11.48 -0.84
CA ARG A 86 9.76 -11.04 -1.42
C ARG A 86 9.77 -11.17 -2.95
N THR A 87 9.25 -12.27 -3.48
CA THR A 87 9.04 -12.47 -4.93
C THR A 87 8.06 -11.44 -5.48
N ARG A 88 6.94 -11.19 -4.78
CA ARG A 88 5.96 -10.17 -5.15
C ARG A 88 6.60 -8.79 -5.26
N GLN A 89 7.36 -8.38 -4.25
CA GLN A 89 8.04 -7.07 -4.26
C GLN A 89 8.97 -6.91 -5.47
N GLN A 90 9.73 -7.94 -5.82
CA GLN A 90 10.60 -7.90 -6.99
C GLN A 90 9.80 -7.84 -8.29
N LEU A 91 8.74 -8.63 -8.44
CA LEU A 91 7.84 -8.58 -9.60
C LEU A 91 7.23 -7.19 -9.76
N LEU A 92 6.72 -6.60 -8.68
CA LEU A 92 6.12 -5.26 -8.70
C LEU A 92 7.14 -4.17 -8.98
N GLN A 93 8.38 -4.29 -8.48
CA GLN A 93 9.44 -3.33 -8.79
C GLN A 93 9.83 -3.39 -10.27
N THR A 94 9.99 -4.59 -10.83
CA THR A 94 10.24 -4.77 -12.27
C THR A 94 9.08 -4.23 -13.09
N LEU A 95 7.84 -4.59 -12.75
CA LEU A 95 6.65 -4.13 -13.48
C LEU A 95 6.51 -2.61 -13.42
N TRP A 96 6.71 -1.99 -12.27
CA TRP A 96 6.64 -0.54 -12.13
C TRP A 96 7.73 0.19 -12.93
N ARG A 97 8.95 -0.36 -12.96
CA ARG A 97 10.06 0.22 -13.72
C ARG A 97 9.86 0.09 -15.22
N ASP A 98 9.45 -1.09 -15.68
CA ASP A 98 9.47 -1.45 -17.10
C ASP A 98 8.14 -1.17 -17.80
N ASN A 99 7.01 -1.22 -17.07
CA ASN A 99 5.67 -0.96 -17.59
C ASN A 99 4.72 -0.38 -16.51
N PRO A 100 4.95 0.87 -16.05
CA PRO A 100 4.14 1.50 -15.01
C PRO A 100 2.67 1.68 -15.41
N ASP A 101 2.37 1.82 -16.70
CA ASP A 101 0.99 1.97 -17.18
C ASP A 101 0.21 0.67 -16.97
N GLN A 102 0.79 -0.48 -17.30
CA GLN A 102 0.16 -1.78 -17.05
C GLN A 102 -0.04 -2.04 -15.55
N PHE A 103 0.93 -1.66 -14.72
CA PHE A 103 0.76 -1.70 -13.26
C PHE A 103 -0.49 -0.94 -12.82
N ARG A 104 -0.68 0.29 -13.32
CA ARG A 104 -1.85 1.12 -12.97
C ARG A 104 -3.15 0.54 -13.51
N VAL A 105 -3.15 -0.04 -14.72
CA VAL A 105 -4.32 -0.71 -15.29
C VAL A 105 -4.76 -1.89 -14.42
N TRP A 106 -3.83 -2.77 -14.05
CA TRP A 106 -4.17 -3.89 -13.18
C TRP A 106 -4.52 -3.45 -11.76
N SER A 107 -3.85 -2.44 -11.21
CA SER A 107 -4.23 -1.87 -9.92
C SER A 107 -5.67 -1.31 -9.97
N ALA A 108 -6.06 -0.61 -11.04
CA ALA A 108 -7.42 -0.12 -11.19
C ALA A 108 -8.46 -1.27 -11.26
N ALA A 109 -8.13 -2.35 -11.96
CA ALA A 109 -8.99 -3.53 -12.07
C ALA A 109 -9.15 -4.23 -10.70
N ASP A 110 -8.06 -4.40 -9.96
CA ASP A 110 -8.11 -4.96 -8.60
C ASP A 110 -8.90 -4.06 -7.64
N ALA A 111 -8.67 -2.73 -7.71
CA ALA A 111 -9.43 -1.77 -6.92
C ALA A 111 -10.95 -1.88 -7.17
N ALA A 112 -11.36 -2.04 -8.42
CA ALA A 112 -12.77 -2.22 -8.79
C ALA A 112 -13.33 -3.54 -8.25
N TYR A 113 -12.58 -4.63 -8.37
CA TYR A 113 -12.95 -5.93 -7.81
C TYR A 113 -13.11 -5.87 -6.29
N ALA A 114 -12.11 -5.32 -5.60
CA ALA A 114 -12.08 -5.18 -4.15
C ALA A 114 -13.24 -4.29 -3.64
N ALA A 115 -13.52 -3.16 -4.30
CA ALA A 115 -14.65 -2.30 -3.96
C ALA A 115 -16.01 -3.01 -4.10
N ALA A 116 -16.18 -3.84 -5.15
CA ALA A 116 -17.39 -4.63 -5.33
C ALA A 116 -17.57 -5.68 -4.21
N LYS A 117 -16.47 -6.28 -3.72
CA LYS A 117 -16.50 -7.23 -2.60
C LYS A 117 -16.76 -6.54 -1.25
N ALA A 118 -16.19 -5.36 -1.01
CA ALA A 118 -16.42 -4.57 0.19
C ALA A 118 -17.92 -4.24 0.41
N SER A 119 -18.68 -4.15 -0.68
CA SER A 119 -20.12 -3.83 -0.64
C SER A 119 -21.02 -4.99 -0.17
N HIS A 120 -20.48 -6.22 0.01
CA HIS A 120 -21.27 -7.44 0.26
C HIS A 120 -21.11 -8.05 1.65
N GLY A 121 -20.77 -7.25 2.65
CA GLY A 121 -20.61 -7.69 4.04
C GLY A 121 -19.16 -7.60 4.50
N ASP A 122 -19.03 -7.33 5.80
CA ASP A 122 -17.83 -7.00 6.57
C ASP A 122 -16.50 -7.37 5.91
N ALA A 123 -15.88 -6.40 5.24
CA ALA A 123 -14.53 -6.57 4.76
C ALA A 123 -13.75 -5.25 4.72
N PRO A 124 -13.43 -4.69 5.90
CA PRO A 124 -12.39 -3.67 6.01
C PRO A 124 -11.10 -3.99 5.24
N HIS A 125 -10.76 -5.28 5.11
CA HIS A 125 -9.63 -5.73 4.27
C HIS A 125 -9.83 -5.47 2.78
N TRP A 126 -11.04 -5.68 2.22
CA TRP A 126 -11.33 -5.38 0.81
C TRP A 126 -11.34 -3.88 0.57
N GLU A 127 -11.81 -3.09 1.53
CA GLU A 127 -11.77 -1.63 1.42
C GLU A 127 -10.34 -1.09 1.48
N ALA A 128 -9.50 -1.63 2.38
CA ALA A 128 -8.08 -1.30 2.45
C ALA A 128 -7.34 -1.70 1.16
N GLU A 129 -7.63 -2.89 0.59
CA GLU A 129 -7.08 -3.32 -0.70
C GLU A 129 -7.48 -2.37 -1.84
N ALA A 130 -8.76 -1.97 -1.88
CA ALA A 130 -9.25 -1.03 -2.88
C ALA A 130 -8.53 0.32 -2.80
N ILE A 131 -8.36 0.86 -1.59
CA ILE A 131 -7.65 2.13 -1.36
C ILE A 131 -6.17 2.00 -1.76
N TYR A 132 -5.50 0.92 -1.35
CA TYR A 132 -4.09 0.64 -1.70
C TYR A 132 -3.83 0.75 -3.21
N HIS A 133 -4.73 0.19 -4.02
CA HIS A 133 -4.62 0.23 -5.47
C HIS A 133 -5.08 1.55 -6.06
N GLN A 134 -6.14 2.18 -5.53
CA GLN A 134 -6.59 3.50 -5.99
C GLN A 134 -5.55 4.57 -5.76
N LEU A 135 -4.77 4.52 -4.68
CA LEU A 135 -3.70 5.49 -4.42
C LEU A 135 -2.69 5.60 -5.57
N VAL A 136 -2.51 4.53 -6.34
CA VAL A 136 -1.59 4.47 -7.48
C VAL A 136 -2.29 4.49 -8.83
N SER A 137 -3.52 4.00 -8.96
CA SER A 137 -4.25 4.00 -10.23
C SER A 137 -5.14 5.24 -10.44
N GLU A 138 -5.76 5.74 -9.37
CA GLU A 138 -6.69 6.87 -9.35
C GLU A 138 -6.41 7.76 -8.11
N PRO A 139 -5.28 8.49 -8.06
CA PRO A 139 -4.75 9.06 -6.81
C PRO A 139 -5.73 9.92 -6.01
N ASP A 140 -6.52 10.76 -6.68
CA ASP A 140 -7.51 11.62 -6.02
C ASP A 140 -8.61 10.79 -5.33
N LYS A 141 -9.06 9.73 -5.98
CA LYS A 141 -10.08 8.80 -5.43
C LYS A 141 -9.49 7.95 -4.30
N GLY A 142 -8.24 7.50 -4.44
CA GLY A 142 -7.54 6.77 -3.39
C GLY A 142 -7.32 7.62 -2.14
N LEU A 143 -6.92 8.88 -2.32
CA LEU A 143 -6.80 9.85 -1.22
C LEU A 143 -8.14 10.11 -0.54
N ALA A 144 -9.19 10.39 -1.33
CA ALA A 144 -10.54 10.59 -0.79
C ALA A 144 -11.03 9.34 -0.03
N GLY A 145 -10.74 8.14 -0.53
CA GLY A 145 -11.04 6.87 0.12
C GLY A 145 -10.31 6.72 1.46
N LEU A 146 -9.01 7.01 1.51
CA LEU A 146 -8.22 6.98 2.75
C LEU A 146 -8.75 7.97 3.79
N GLN A 147 -9.07 9.20 3.38
CA GLN A 147 -9.64 10.23 4.26
C GLN A 147 -11.01 9.83 4.79
N ALA A 148 -11.88 9.30 3.93
CA ALA A 148 -13.23 8.87 4.30
C ALA A 148 -13.20 7.67 5.26
N LEU A 149 -12.35 6.67 4.98
CA LEU A 149 -12.13 5.51 5.83
C LEU A 149 -11.68 5.94 7.23
N ALA A 150 -10.67 6.80 7.28
CA ALA A 150 -10.10 7.20 8.55
C ALA A 150 -11.05 8.11 9.35
N THR A 151 -11.83 8.96 8.68
CA THR A 151 -12.91 9.74 9.32
C THR A 151 -13.99 8.82 9.90
N ARG A 152 -14.45 7.84 9.12
CA ARG A 152 -15.51 6.91 9.54
C ARG A 152 -15.07 6.04 10.72
N TRP A 153 -13.84 5.52 10.71
CA TRP A 153 -13.38 4.57 11.73
C TRP A 153 -12.73 5.21 12.95
N ALA A 154 -12.30 6.48 12.86
CA ALA A 154 -11.87 7.25 14.02
C ALA A 154 -13.06 7.82 14.81
N ASN A 155 -14.29 7.75 14.28
CA ASN A 155 -15.49 8.15 15.01
C ASN A 155 -15.84 7.14 16.12
N TYR A 156 -16.40 7.69 17.21
CA TYR A 156 -16.70 7.02 18.48
C TYR A 156 -17.59 5.76 18.35
N GLU A 157 -18.31 5.61 17.25
CA GLU A 157 -19.21 4.46 17.04
C GLU A 157 -18.47 3.19 16.58
N HIS A 158 -17.28 3.32 15.99
CA HIS A 158 -16.57 2.19 15.39
C HIS A 158 -15.25 1.82 16.07
N HIS A 159 -14.50 2.79 16.62
CA HIS A 159 -13.19 2.59 17.28
C HIS A 159 -12.29 1.52 16.62
N SER A 160 -12.31 1.44 15.29
CA SER A 160 -11.66 0.35 14.54
C SER A 160 -10.26 0.79 14.08
N TYR A 161 -9.41 1.18 15.03
CA TYR A 161 -8.07 1.69 14.73
C TYR A 161 -7.17 0.66 14.04
N ASP A 162 -7.36 -0.63 14.33
CA ASP A 162 -6.70 -1.74 13.63
C ASP A 162 -6.96 -1.72 12.12
N GLU A 163 -8.13 -1.23 11.71
CA GLU A 163 -8.52 -1.16 10.31
C GLU A 163 -7.92 0.05 9.60
N ILE A 164 -7.79 1.17 10.31
CA ILE A 164 -7.01 2.32 9.85
C ILE A 164 -5.53 1.93 9.73
N GLU A 165 -4.98 1.25 10.73
CA GLU A 165 -3.59 0.77 10.72
C GLU A 165 -3.33 -0.15 9.53
N ARG A 166 -4.27 -1.05 9.20
CA ARG A 166 -4.18 -1.90 8.01
C ARG A 166 -4.11 -1.07 6.73
N ALA A 167 -5.05 -0.15 6.51
CA ALA A 167 -5.08 0.67 5.31
C ALA A 167 -3.82 1.55 5.18
N VAL A 168 -3.38 2.14 6.29
CA VAL A 168 -2.16 2.96 6.36
C VAL A 168 -0.91 2.12 6.09
N GLY A 169 -0.85 0.89 6.64
CA GLY A 169 0.24 -0.05 6.39
C GLY A 169 0.36 -0.41 4.91
N LEU A 170 -0.76 -0.70 4.25
CA LEU A 170 -0.75 -0.95 2.80
C LEU A 170 -0.32 0.28 2.01
N ALA A 171 -0.83 1.48 2.35
CA ALA A 171 -0.41 2.72 1.70
C ALA A 171 1.10 2.99 1.87
N ASP A 172 1.67 2.66 3.03
CA ASP A 172 3.11 2.75 3.30
C ASP A 172 3.94 1.84 2.39
N GLU A 173 3.41 0.66 2.00
CA GLU A 173 4.09 -0.19 1.01
C GLU A 173 4.28 0.53 -0.33
N GLN A 174 3.31 1.36 -0.76
CA GLN A 174 3.45 2.17 -1.98
C GLN A 174 4.46 3.31 -1.81
N ILE A 175 4.54 3.91 -0.62
CA ILE A 175 5.50 4.96 -0.29
C ILE A 175 6.92 4.38 -0.28
N ALA A 176 7.13 3.28 0.43
CA ALA A 176 8.41 2.58 0.54
C ALA A 176 8.93 2.12 -0.83
N ALA A 177 8.03 1.76 -1.73
CA ALA A 177 8.37 1.38 -3.10
C ALA A 177 8.56 2.57 -4.07
N GLY A 178 8.38 3.81 -3.61
CA GLY A 178 8.51 5.01 -4.44
C GLY A 178 7.39 5.18 -5.47
N ARG A 179 6.23 4.55 -5.26
CA ARG A 179 5.05 4.62 -6.15
C ARG A 179 4.02 5.65 -5.71
N LEU A 180 4.05 6.05 -4.43
CA LEU A 180 3.16 7.05 -3.84
C LEU A 180 3.97 8.24 -3.29
N GLY A 181 3.54 9.46 -3.61
CA GLY A 181 4.15 10.71 -3.17
C GLY A 181 3.12 11.82 -2.99
N GLY A 182 3.59 13.04 -2.70
CA GLY A 182 2.74 14.22 -2.52
C GLY A 182 1.72 14.09 -1.40
N THR A 183 0.58 14.76 -1.56
CA THR A 183 -0.48 14.87 -0.54
C THR A 183 -0.95 13.51 -0.01
N ALA A 184 -1.07 12.49 -0.86
CA ALA A 184 -1.50 11.16 -0.42
C ALA A 184 -0.49 10.44 0.48
N ALA A 185 0.81 10.60 0.19
CA ALA A 185 1.86 10.11 1.08
C ALA A 185 1.88 10.86 2.42
N ASP A 186 1.60 12.17 2.39
CA ASP A 186 1.57 13.00 3.60
C ASP A 186 0.36 12.69 4.49
N TRP A 187 -0.81 12.43 3.91
CA TRP A 187 -1.97 11.91 4.66
C TRP A 187 -1.70 10.54 5.29
N THR A 188 -1.00 9.66 4.57
CA THR A 188 -0.59 8.35 5.11
C THR A 188 0.32 8.53 6.32
N ARG A 189 1.35 9.38 6.22
CA ARG A 189 2.28 9.70 7.33
C ARG A 189 1.59 10.38 8.51
N LEU A 190 0.64 11.27 8.24
CA LEU A 190 -0.17 11.91 9.27
C LEU A 190 -0.91 10.85 10.08
N TRP A 191 -1.54 9.88 9.41
CA TRP A 191 -2.24 8.79 10.10
C TRP A 191 -1.30 7.83 10.82
N GLN A 192 -0.10 7.55 10.31
CA GLN A 192 0.94 6.83 11.05
C GLN A 192 1.26 7.53 12.38
N ALA A 193 1.43 8.86 12.36
CA ALA A 193 1.68 9.64 13.57
C ALA A 193 0.49 9.62 14.53
N LYS A 194 -0.74 9.80 14.03
CA LYS A 194 -1.96 9.75 14.85
C LYS A 194 -2.14 8.39 15.53
N LEU A 195 -1.97 7.29 14.79
CA LEU A 195 -2.04 5.93 15.34
C LEU A 195 -0.96 5.71 16.41
N ALA A 196 0.26 6.18 16.18
CA ALA A 196 1.31 6.13 17.18
C ALA A 196 0.93 6.85 18.48
N LEU A 197 0.33 8.05 18.39
CA LEU A 197 -0.15 8.78 19.57
C LEU A 197 -1.33 8.09 20.26
N LEU A 198 -2.29 7.55 19.48
CA LEU A 198 -3.46 6.81 19.99
C LEU A 198 -3.04 5.55 20.75
N TYR A 199 -2.00 4.85 20.27
CA TYR A 199 -1.42 3.69 20.93
C TYR A 199 -0.40 4.03 22.02
N ASN A 200 -0.30 5.31 22.41
CA ASN A 200 0.62 5.80 23.44
C ASN A 200 2.11 5.45 23.13
N GLN A 201 2.50 5.62 21.87
CA GLN A 201 3.85 5.41 21.34
C GLN A 201 4.39 6.71 20.71
N PRO A 202 4.51 7.82 21.46
CA PRO A 202 4.85 9.14 20.91
C PRO A 202 6.21 9.19 20.19
N ASP A 203 7.16 8.33 20.55
CA ASP A 203 8.46 8.24 19.87
C ASP A 203 8.32 7.83 18.40
N ARG A 204 7.30 7.04 18.06
CA ARG A 204 7.03 6.62 16.68
C ARG A 204 6.36 7.69 15.82
N ALA A 205 5.79 8.73 16.44
CA ALA A 205 5.16 9.83 15.71
C ALA A 205 6.18 10.82 15.11
N ALA A 206 7.40 10.87 15.65
CA ALA A 206 8.40 11.87 15.25
C ALA A 206 8.82 11.77 13.77
N ALA A 207 9.16 10.56 13.30
CA ALA A 207 9.66 10.38 11.94
C ALA A 207 8.60 10.71 10.86
N PRO A 208 7.35 10.19 10.92
CA PRO A 208 6.32 10.59 9.97
C PRO A 208 6.06 12.11 9.98
N LEU A 209 5.94 12.73 11.15
CA LEU A 209 5.67 14.18 11.28
C LEU A 209 6.78 15.07 10.72
N ALA A 210 8.03 14.62 10.77
CA ALA A 210 9.18 15.34 10.22
C ALA A 210 9.25 15.29 8.69
N THR A 211 8.67 14.25 8.08
CA THR A 211 8.70 14.05 6.62
C THR A 211 7.56 14.73 5.86
N ILE A 212 6.52 15.19 6.56
CA ILE A 212 5.41 15.94 5.95
C ILE A 212 5.87 17.37 5.69
N GLY A 213 5.90 17.77 4.42
CA GLY A 213 6.39 19.08 3.98
C GLY A 213 5.54 20.22 4.53
N ALA A 214 6.15 21.13 5.31
CA ALA A 214 5.43 22.29 5.87
C ALA A 214 5.12 23.39 4.84
N ALA A 215 5.77 23.36 3.66
CA ALA A 215 5.75 24.45 2.68
C ALA A 215 4.89 24.18 1.43
N ASP A 216 4.45 22.94 1.20
CA ASP A 216 3.83 22.51 -0.06
C ASP A 216 2.37 22.01 0.10
N ASN A 217 1.78 22.13 1.29
CA ASN A 217 0.42 21.63 1.55
C ASN A 217 -0.63 22.54 0.91
N ALA A 218 -0.89 22.31 -0.38
CA ALA A 218 -2.05 22.85 -1.10
C ALA A 218 -3.39 22.35 -0.52
N ASP A 219 -3.36 21.35 0.35
CA ASP A 219 -4.50 20.84 1.10
C ASP A 219 -4.61 21.55 2.47
N PRO A 220 -5.56 22.48 2.65
CA PRO A 220 -5.72 23.22 3.91
C PRO A 220 -6.14 22.32 5.07
N LEU A 221 -6.87 21.23 4.81
CA LEU A 221 -7.29 20.29 5.83
C LEU A 221 -6.08 19.51 6.35
N LEU A 222 -5.20 19.02 5.47
CA LEU A 222 -3.95 18.37 5.87
C LEU A 222 -3.10 19.27 6.77
N ALA A 223 -3.01 20.57 6.43
CA ALA A 223 -2.25 21.54 7.23
C ALA A 223 -2.84 21.70 8.65
N ALA A 224 -4.18 21.79 8.76
CA ALA A 224 -4.86 21.88 10.04
C ALA A 224 -4.64 20.62 10.90
N GLU A 225 -4.85 19.44 10.31
CA GLU A 225 -4.69 18.15 10.97
C GLU A 225 -3.25 17.88 11.41
N LEU A 226 -2.26 18.28 10.58
CA LEU A 226 -0.85 18.19 10.91
C LEU A 226 -0.50 19.08 12.10
N ALA A 227 -0.99 20.33 12.11
CA ALA A 227 -0.75 21.25 13.21
C ALA A 227 -1.36 20.73 14.52
N GLN A 228 -2.57 20.16 14.48
CA GLN A 228 -3.20 19.53 15.64
C GLN A 228 -2.36 18.36 16.15
N THR A 229 -2.02 17.42 15.26
CA THR A 229 -1.27 16.21 15.61
C THR A 229 0.13 16.54 16.16
N ARG A 230 0.79 17.58 15.62
CA ARG A 230 2.05 18.09 16.19
C ARG A 230 1.87 18.65 17.59
N GLY A 231 0.78 19.38 17.85
CA GLY A 231 0.46 19.86 19.19
C GLY A 231 0.29 18.71 20.18
N ASP A 232 -0.45 17.68 19.79
CA ASP A 232 -0.68 16.48 20.63
C ASP A 232 0.63 15.74 20.93
N TRP A 233 1.49 15.58 19.93
CA TRP A 233 2.82 14.98 20.10
C TRP A 233 3.71 15.82 21.03
N LEU A 234 3.81 17.14 20.80
CA LEU A 234 4.61 18.05 21.63
C LEU A 234 4.15 18.07 23.09
N TRP A 235 2.84 18.00 23.32
CA TRP A 235 2.28 17.90 24.66
C TRP A 235 2.76 16.64 25.38
N GLN A 236 2.75 15.48 24.70
CA GLN A 236 3.26 14.23 25.28
C GLN A 236 4.77 14.27 25.54
N GLN A 237 5.53 15.09 24.80
CA GLN A 237 6.95 15.33 25.04
C GLN A 237 7.24 16.35 26.16
N GLY A 238 6.20 16.97 26.75
CA GLY A 238 6.34 18.00 27.78
C GLY A 238 6.60 19.42 27.25
N GLU A 239 6.55 19.61 25.93
CA GLU A 239 6.83 20.88 25.25
C GLU A 239 5.57 21.77 25.17
N GLN A 240 5.02 22.15 26.34
CA GLN A 240 3.68 22.76 26.45
C GLN A 240 3.51 24.08 25.68
N THR A 241 4.53 24.94 25.66
CA THR A 241 4.48 26.21 24.92
C THR A 241 4.42 25.97 23.42
N ALA A 242 5.21 25.01 22.91
CA ALA A 242 5.20 24.65 21.50
C ALA A 242 3.89 23.96 21.11
N ALA A 243 3.37 23.08 21.97
CA ALA A 243 2.09 22.43 21.79
C ALA A 243 0.94 23.45 21.64
N ALA A 244 0.87 24.44 22.54
CA ALA A 244 -0.13 25.50 22.48
C ALA A 244 -0.07 26.32 21.18
N ALA A 245 1.15 26.64 20.71
CA ALA A 245 1.34 27.33 19.43
C ALA A 245 0.85 26.49 18.24
N SER A 246 1.14 25.18 18.25
CA SER A 246 0.67 24.25 17.22
C SER A 246 -0.86 24.10 17.20
N TRP A 247 -1.51 23.96 18.36
CA TRP A 247 -2.97 23.91 18.43
C TRP A 247 -3.63 25.23 18.02
N GLN A 248 -3.02 26.38 18.34
CA GLN A 248 -3.52 27.68 17.88
C GLN A 248 -3.46 27.80 16.36
N ALA A 249 -2.38 27.31 15.74
CA ALA A 249 -2.24 27.27 14.29
C ALA A 249 -3.28 26.32 13.65
N ALA A 250 -3.52 25.15 14.28
CA ALA A 250 -4.56 24.22 13.85
C ALA A 250 -5.95 24.87 13.89
N TYR A 251 -6.30 25.51 15.00
CA TYR A 251 -7.57 26.21 15.17
C TYR A 251 -7.79 27.28 14.10
N ALA A 252 -6.78 28.11 13.84
CA ALA A 252 -6.85 29.12 12.79
C ALA A 252 -7.03 28.50 11.39
N ALA A 253 -6.36 27.39 11.11
CA ALA A 253 -6.49 26.68 9.85
C ALA A 253 -7.90 26.08 9.67
N TYR A 254 -8.46 25.44 10.70
CA TYR A 254 -9.84 24.94 10.67
C TYR A 254 -10.88 26.04 10.43
N GLN A 255 -10.69 27.23 11.01
CA GLN A 255 -11.58 28.37 10.80
C GLN A 255 -11.55 28.91 9.36
N ALA A 256 -10.48 28.66 8.62
CA ALA A 256 -10.30 29.11 7.25
C ALA A 256 -10.77 28.09 6.21
N LEU A 257 -11.21 26.90 6.63
CA LEU A 257 -11.77 25.90 5.72
C LEU A 257 -13.13 26.36 5.17
N PRO A 258 -13.43 26.07 3.88
CA PRO A 258 -14.67 26.46 3.22
C PRO A 258 -15.91 25.70 3.71
#